data_AF-A0A7R9KA47-F1
#
_entry.id   AF-A0A7R9KA47-F1
#
_cell.length_a   1.000
_cell.length_b   1.000
_cell.length_c   1.000
_cell.angle_alpha   90.00
_cell.angle_beta   90.00
_cell.angle_gamma   90.00
#
_symmetry.space_group_name_H-M   'P 1'
#
loop_
_entity.id
_entity.type
_entity.pdbx_description
1 polymer ?
#
loop_
_entity_poly.entity_id
_entity_poly.type
_entity_poly.pdbx_seq_one_letter_code
_entity_poly.pdbx_strand_id
1 'polypeptide(L)'
;MPVLEDPSSPMEWNHLTWRLRPRSDSMASVYSGAGEGRYGTVTVRGEVEFALQYNYKAGALEVLIKQCRDLASVDIKRNRSDPYVKVYLLPDKSKSGKRKTKVKKHTLNPIFDETLK
;
A
#
# COMPACT_ATOMS: atom_id res chain seq x y z
N MET A 1 2.61 53.87 -23.52
CA MET A 1 2.62 53.98 -22.05
C MET A 1 2.06 52.69 -21.48
N PRO A 2 2.87 51.63 -21.32
CA PRO A 2 2.44 50.45 -20.58
C PRO A 2 2.50 50.73 -19.08
N VAL A 3 1.51 50.20 -18.40
CA VAL A 3 1.16 50.45 -17.00
C VAL A 3 2.18 49.74 -16.10
N LEU A 4 2.62 50.41 -15.03
CA LEU A 4 3.42 49.81 -13.95
C LEU A 4 2.57 48.74 -13.24
N GLU A 5 2.99 47.48 -13.31
CA GLU A 5 2.43 46.42 -12.45
C GLU A 5 2.93 46.59 -11.01
N ASP A 6 1.99 46.48 -10.08
CA ASP A 6 2.10 46.81 -8.65
C ASP A 6 2.98 45.79 -7.88
N PRO A 7 3.99 46.23 -7.09
CA PRO A 7 4.84 45.34 -6.30
C PRO A 7 4.20 44.84 -4.98
N SER A 8 2.90 45.02 -4.75
CA SER A 8 2.27 44.65 -3.47
C SER A 8 1.73 43.21 -3.37
N SER A 9 2.13 42.26 -4.22
CA SER A 9 1.73 40.86 -4.04
C SER A 9 2.65 40.17 -3.02
N PRO A 10 2.18 39.87 -1.79
CA PRO A 10 2.98 39.10 -0.85
C PRO A 10 3.22 37.71 -1.46
N MET A 11 4.48 37.40 -1.71
CA MET A 11 4.92 36.04 -1.96
C MET A 11 4.44 35.18 -0.79
N GLU A 12 3.38 34.41 -0.99
CA GLU A 12 2.96 33.37 -0.05
C GLU A 12 4.06 32.30 -0.03
N TRP A 13 5.07 32.56 0.78
CA TRP A 13 6.01 31.57 1.28
C TRP A 13 5.20 30.57 2.09
N ASN A 14 4.69 29.55 1.41
CA ASN A 14 4.06 28.42 2.07
C ASN A 14 5.13 27.72 2.93
N HIS A 15 5.05 28.04 4.22
CA HIS A 15 5.84 27.47 5.28
C HIS A 15 5.81 25.95 5.20
N LEU A 16 7.01 25.38 5.22
CA LEU A 16 7.33 23.97 5.35
C LEU A 16 6.76 23.39 6.66
N THR A 17 5.45 23.17 6.73
CA THR A 17 4.89 22.17 7.63
C THR A 17 4.92 20.86 6.89
N TRP A 18 5.94 20.03 7.13
CA TRP A 18 5.95 18.61 6.80
C TRP A 18 4.95 17.83 7.67
N ARG A 19 3.71 18.30 7.75
CA ARG A 19 2.61 17.48 8.23
C ARG A 19 2.28 16.53 7.10
N LEU A 20 2.87 15.34 7.15
CA LEU A 20 2.33 14.19 6.44
C LEU A 20 0.84 14.14 6.81
N ARG A 21 -0.03 14.56 5.88
CA ARG A 21 -1.47 14.36 6.03
C ARG A 21 -1.65 12.88 6.34
N PRO A 22 -2.41 12.50 7.38
CA PRO A 22 -2.81 11.12 7.54
C PRO A 22 -3.57 10.74 6.27
N ARG A 23 -2.92 10.05 5.33
CA ARG A 23 -3.61 9.43 4.20
C ARG A 23 -4.34 8.23 4.77
N SER A 24 -5.47 8.52 5.40
CA SER A 24 -6.48 7.54 5.80
C SER A 24 -7.43 7.24 4.63
N ASP A 25 -6.98 7.41 3.38
CA ASP A 25 -7.59 6.72 2.27
C ASP A 25 -6.82 5.42 2.09
N SER A 26 -7.52 4.31 2.30
CA SER A 26 -7.01 3.00 1.97
C SER A 26 -6.65 2.99 0.49
N MET A 27 -5.41 2.61 0.15
CA MET A 27 -4.93 2.46 -1.23
C MET A 27 -5.58 1.28 -1.96
N ALA A 28 -6.87 1.01 -1.73
CA ALA A 28 -7.61 0.18 -2.66
C ALA A 28 -7.43 0.77 -4.06
N SER A 29 -7.12 -0.11 -5.01
CA SER A 29 -7.16 0.08 -6.46
C SER A 29 -6.13 0.94 -7.21
N VAL A 30 -5.37 1.87 -6.63
CA VAL A 30 -4.49 2.75 -7.47
C VAL A 30 -3.46 2.00 -8.34
N TYR A 31 -3.05 0.78 -7.97
CA TYR A 31 -2.00 0.03 -8.69
C TYR A 31 -2.36 -1.38 -9.15
N SER A 32 -3.65 -1.74 -9.12
CA SER A 32 -4.14 -2.93 -9.82
C SER A 32 -5.17 -2.50 -10.84
N GLY A 33 -4.73 -2.05 -12.02
CA GLY A 33 -5.57 -1.79 -13.19
C GLY A 33 -6.30 -3.03 -13.75
N ALA A 34 -6.50 -4.05 -12.92
CA ALA A 34 -7.26 -5.27 -13.20
C ALA A 34 -8.43 -5.46 -12.21
N GLY A 35 -8.70 -4.48 -11.34
CA GLY A 35 -9.65 -4.61 -10.24
C GLY A 35 -10.92 -3.77 -10.35
N GLU A 36 -11.03 -2.88 -11.33
CA GLU A 36 -12.12 -1.90 -11.42
C GLU A 36 -13.47 -2.50 -11.84
N GLY A 37 -13.61 -3.84 -11.90
CA GLY A 37 -14.85 -4.46 -12.38
C GLY A 37 -15.16 -5.87 -11.88
N ARG A 38 -14.52 -6.40 -10.83
CA ARG A 38 -14.77 -7.79 -10.38
C ARG A 38 -15.28 -7.95 -8.96
N TYR A 39 -14.94 -7.00 -8.09
CA TYR A 39 -15.40 -6.97 -6.72
C TYR A 39 -15.93 -5.54 -6.56
N GLY A 40 -17.19 -5.37 -6.15
CA GLY A 40 -17.77 -4.03 -5.97
C GLY A 40 -16.95 -3.19 -5.00
N THR A 41 -17.46 -2.03 -4.59
CA THR A 41 -16.81 -1.20 -3.57
C THR A 41 -16.72 -1.95 -2.23
N VAL A 42 -15.70 -2.78 -2.06
CA VAL A 42 -15.39 -3.45 -0.80
C VAL A 42 -14.67 -2.42 0.06
N THR A 43 -15.31 -2.01 1.16
CA THR A 43 -14.67 -1.13 2.14
C THR A 43 -13.41 -1.80 2.67
N VAL A 44 -12.26 -1.18 2.41
CA VAL A 44 -10.97 -1.71 2.88
C VAL A 44 -10.91 -1.63 4.40
N ARG A 45 -10.49 -2.73 5.02
CA ARG A 45 -10.26 -2.87 6.46
C ARG A 45 -9.16 -3.90 6.69
N GLY A 46 -8.54 -3.80 7.87
CA GLY A 46 -7.69 -4.83 8.45
C GLY A 46 -6.31 -4.30 8.78
N GLU A 47 -5.49 -5.18 9.34
CA GLU A 47 -4.11 -4.89 9.74
C GLU A 47 -3.17 -5.88 9.09
N VAL A 48 -1.94 -5.45 8.81
CA VAL A 48 -0.85 -6.29 8.33
C VAL A 48 0.32 -6.18 9.31
N GLU A 49 0.77 -7.31 9.83
CA GLU A 49 1.95 -7.43 10.69
C GLU A 49 3.14 -7.93 9.85
N PHE A 50 4.22 -7.15 9.81
CA PHE A 50 5.42 -7.47 9.06
C PHE A 50 6.68 -6.96 9.79
N ALA A 51 7.83 -7.52 9.44
CA ALA A 51 9.13 -7.07 9.90
C ALA A 51 10.09 -6.84 8.72
N LEU A 52 11.04 -5.93 8.92
CA LEU A 52 12.06 -5.57 7.94
C LEU A 52 13.43 -5.84 8.53
N GLN A 53 14.30 -6.46 7.74
CA GLN A 53 15.69 -6.68 8.10
C GLN A 53 16.58 -6.49 6.88
N TYR A 54 17.64 -5.71 7.02
CA TYR A 54 18.66 -5.62 5.98
C TYR A 54 19.80 -6.60 6.26
N ASN A 55 20.04 -7.50 5.31
CA ASN A 55 21.13 -8.47 5.38
C ASN A 55 22.34 -7.91 4.62
N TYR A 56 23.27 -7.28 5.35
CA TYR A 56 24.48 -6.67 4.79
C TYR A 56 25.36 -7.65 4.02
N LYS A 57 25.40 -8.93 4.43
CA LYS A 57 26.21 -9.95 3.74
C LYS A 57 25.64 -10.33 2.38
N ALA A 58 24.31 -10.33 2.25
CA ALA A 58 23.61 -10.64 1.02
C ALA A 58 23.29 -9.40 0.16
N GLY A 59 23.48 -8.18 0.71
CA GLY A 59 23.04 -6.95 0.07
C GLY A 59 21.52 -6.88 -0.13
N ALA A 60 20.74 -7.59 0.69
CA ALA A 60 19.32 -7.82 0.46
C ALA A 60 18.44 -7.27 1.59
N LEU A 61 17.33 -6.63 1.22
CA LEU A 61 16.25 -6.27 2.15
C LEU A 61 15.31 -7.47 2.27
N GLU A 62 15.22 -8.03 3.46
CA GLU A 62 14.33 -9.14 3.79
C GLU A 62 13.06 -8.60 4.46
N VAL A 63 11.90 -8.96 3.90
CA VAL A 63 10.59 -8.54 4.39
C VAL A 63 9.84 -9.77 4.88
N LEU A 64 9.70 -9.92 6.19
CA LEU A 64 8.90 -10.97 6.80
C LEU A 64 7.44 -10.54 6.83
N ILE A 65 6.58 -11.22 6.07
CA ILE A 65 5.13 -11.09 6.18
C ILE A 65 4.64 -12.11 7.19
N LYS A 66 4.21 -11.64 8.36
CA LYS A 66 3.81 -12.53 9.46
C LYS A 66 2.34 -12.92 9.33
N GLN A 67 1.44 -11.96 9.49
CA GLN A 67 -0.01 -12.21 9.42
C GLN A 67 -0.80 -10.97 9.03
N CYS A 68 -2.07 -11.17 8.68
CA CYS A 68 -3.06 -10.09 8.65
C CYS A 68 -4.21 -10.39 9.61
N ARG A 69 -4.90 -9.34 10.06
CA ARG A 69 -6.07 -9.43 10.93
C ARG A 69 -7.23 -8.61 10.37
N ASP A 70 -8.45 -9.10 10.56
CA ASP A 70 -9.71 -8.42 10.23
C ASP A 70 -9.78 -7.86 8.80
N LEU A 71 -9.28 -8.64 7.82
CA LEU A 71 -9.37 -8.24 6.42
C LEU A 71 -10.83 -8.13 5.95
N ALA A 72 -11.07 -7.26 4.98
CA ALA A 72 -12.39 -7.15 4.35
C ALA A 72 -12.80 -8.46 3.65
N SER A 73 -14.08 -8.83 3.83
CA SER A 73 -14.66 -9.98 3.14
C SER A 73 -15.01 -9.61 1.69
N VAL A 74 -14.44 -10.37 0.75
CA VAL A 74 -14.81 -10.28 -0.67
C VAL A 74 -16.10 -11.05 -0.95
N ASP A 75 -16.27 -12.21 -0.31
CA ASP A 75 -17.51 -12.99 -0.35
C ASP A 75 -18.34 -12.67 0.90
N ILE A 76 -19.15 -11.61 0.82
CA ILE A 76 -19.96 -11.12 1.95
C ILE A 76 -20.91 -12.23 2.47
N LYS A 77 -21.45 -13.07 1.58
CA LYS A 77 -22.37 -14.16 1.96
C LYS A 77 -21.68 -15.22 2.82
N ARG A 78 -20.41 -15.52 2.55
CA ARG A 78 -19.63 -16.53 3.27
C ARG A 78 -18.62 -15.95 4.26
N ASN A 79 -18.60 -14.63 4.43
CA ASN A 79 -17.68 -13.89 5.28
C ASN A 79 -16.21 -14.33 5.16
N ARG A 80 -15.68 -14.40 3.93
CA ARG A 80 -14.33 -14.93 3.65
C ARG A 80 -13.66 -14.26 2.45
N SER A 81 -12.34 -14.35 2.45
CA SER A 81 -11.46 -13.91 1.36
C SER A 81 -10.36 -14.94 1.12
N ASP A 82 -9.68 -14.83 -0.02
CA ASP A 82 -8.49 -15.62 -0.34
C ASP A 82 -7.24 -14.69 -0.42
N PRO A 83 -6.77 -14.16 0.72
CA PRO A 83 -5.74 -13.10 0.74
C PRO A 83 -4.33 -13.56 0.34
N TYR A 84 -3.58 -12.62 -0.21
CA TYR A 84 -2.13 -12.70 -0.41
C TYR A 84 -1.53 -11.29 -0.30
N VAL A 85 -0.25 -11.19 0.05
CA VAL A 85 0.47 -9.91 0.14
C VAL A 85 1.40 -9.76 -1.05
N LYS A 86 1.51 -8.53 -1.57
CA LYS A 86 2.39 -8.16 -2.66
C LYS A 86 3.27 -7.00 -2.23
N VAL A 87 4.58 -7.12 -2.46
CA VAL A 87 5.59 -6.13 -2.07
C VAL A 87 6.29 -5.61 -3.32
N TYR A 88 6.55 -4.31 -3.33
CA TYR A 88 7.32 -3.60 -4.34
C TYR A 88 8.32 -2.68 -3.65
N LEU A 89 9.54 -2.62 -4.18
CA LEU A 89 10.52 -1.62 -3.77
C LEU A 89 10.46 -0.45 -4.76
N LEU A 90 9.85 0.65 -4.35
CA LEU A 90 9.67 1.81 -5.22
C LEU A 90 11.02 2.48 -5.55
N PRO A 91 11.19 3.00 -6.78
CA PRO A 91 10.16 3.21 -7.80
C PRO A 91 9.86 1.98 -8.68
N ASP A 92 10.56 0.87 -8.52
CA ASP A 92 10.39 -0.32 -9.35
C ASP A 92 9.03 -1.02 -9.09
N LYS A 93 8.14 -0.89 -10.08
CA LYS A 93 6.83 -1.55 -10.12
C LYS A 93 6.78 -2.67 -11.16
N SER A 94 7.92 -3.04 -11.75
CA SER A 94 8.01 -4.07 -12.77
C SER A 94 7.55 -5.43 -12.25
N LYS A 95 7.21 -6.34 -13.17
CA LYS A 95 6.86 -7.72 -12.79
C LYS A 95 8.03 -8.45 -12.12
N SER A 96 9.27 -8.10 -12.46
CA SER A 96 10.52 -8.65 -11.91
C SER A 96 10.85 -8.10 -10.52
N GLY A 97 10.52 -6.84 -10.22
CA GLY A 97 10.72 -6.23 -8.89
C GLY A 97 9.66 -6.63 -7.86
N LYS A 98 8.53 -7.18 -8.33
CA LYS A 98 7.43 -7.64 -7.48
C LYS A 98 7.80 -8.90 -6.71
N ARG A 99 7.50 -8.92 -5.40
CA ARG A 99 7.44 -10.13 -4.57
C ARG A 99 6.02 -10.36 -4.08
N LYS A 100 5.66 -11.62 -3.81
CA LYS A 100 4.34 -11.97 -3.28
C LYS A 100 4.41 -13.21 -2.41
N THR A 101 3.50 -13.28 -1.44
CA THR A 101 3.29 -14.49 -0.65
C THR A 101 2.46 -15.51 -1.43
N LYS A 102 2.31 -16.71 -0.86
CA LYS A 102 1.26 -17.65 -1.27
C LYS A 102 -0.12 -17.08 -0.93
N VAL A 103 -1.14 -17.59 -1.63
CA VAL A 103 -2.54 -17.30 -1.33
C VAL A 103 -3.00 -18.18 -0.17
N LYS A 104 -3.59 -17.59 0.85
CA LYS A 104 -4.29 -18.30 1.93
C LYS A 104 -5.77 -18.29 1.59
N LYS A 105 -6.43 -19.44 1.64
CA LYS A 105 -7.84 -19.56 1.22
C LYS A 105 -8.78 -19.42 2.40
N HIS A 106 -9.95 -18.84 2.15
CA HIS A 106 -11.12 -18.84 3.03
C HIS A 106 -10.84 -18.27 4.43
N THR A 107 -10.08 -17.18 4.50
CA THR A 107 -9.71 -16.56 5.78
C THR A 107 -9.63 -15.05 5.65
N LEU A 108 -10.05 -14.36 6.71
CA LEU A 108 -9.84 -12.92 6.92
C LEU A 108 -8.65 -12.64 7.84
N ASN A 109 -8.06 -13.69 8.42
CA ASN A 109 -6.94 -13.63 9.36
C ASN A 109 -5.81 -14.57 8.90
N PRO A 110 -5.20 -14.34 7.73
CA PRO A 110 -4.16 -15.21 7.20
C PRO A 110 -2.87 -15.11 8.02
N ILE A 111 -2.30 -16.26 8.37
CA ILE A 111 -0.90 -16.37 8.83
C ILE A 111 -0.05 -16.79 7.63
N PHE A 112 0.92 -15.97 7.26
CA PHE A 112 1.84 -16.21 6.15
C PHE A 112 3.14 -16.82 6.66
N ASP A 113 3.83 -16.14 7.59
CA ASP A 113 5.18 -16.46 8.03
C ASP A 113 6.16 -16.68 6.85
N GLU A 114 6.10 -15.77 5.87
CA GLU A 114 6.89 -15.83 4.64
C GLU A 114 7.87 -14.65 4.56
N THR A 115 9.17 -14.93 4.40
CA THR A 115 10.20 -13.91 4.12
C THR A 115 10.38 -13.71 2.62
N LEU A 116 10.17 -12.48 2.16
CA LEU A 116 10.38 -12.04 0.78
C LEU A 116 11.75 -11.34 0.65
N LYS A 117 12.52 -11.65 -0.39
CA LYS A 117 13.85 -11.09 -0.70
C LYS A 117 13.90 -10.66 -2.16
#